data_AF-A0A502G3M2-F1
#
_entry.id   AF-A0A502G3M2-F1
#
_cell.length_a   1.000
_cell.length_b   1.000
_cell.length_c   1.000
_cell.angle_alpha   90.00
_cell.angle_beta   90.00
_cell.angle_gamma   90.00
#
_symmetry.space_group_name_H-M   'P 1'
#
loop_
_entity.id
_entity.type
_entity.pdbx_description
1 polymer ?
#
loop_
_entity_poly.entity_id
_entity_poly.type
_entity_poly.pdbx_seq_one_letter_code
_entity_poly.pdbx_strand_id
1 'polypeptide(L)' 'MVVCVCNAIRESDVRQCARSGCRTPCQAFRSMNRQPKCGQCASTARAIIDEELAAA' A
#
# COMPACT_ATOMS: atom_id res chain seq x y z
N MET A 1 7.29 -4.37 -7.68
CA MET A 1 7.66 -5.42 -6.69
C MET A 1 6.43 -6.01 -5.99
N VAL A 2 6.48 -7.22 -5.42
CA VAL A 2 5.42 -7.71 -4.48
C VAL A 2 5.69 -7.12 -3.10
N VAL A 3 4.70 -6.40 -2.55
CA VAL A 3 4.83 -5.72 -1.25
C VAL A 3 4.20 -6.54 -0.13
N CYS A 4 3.05 -7.17 -0.37
CA CYS A 4 2.39 -8.05 0.60
C CYS A 4 2.16 -9.43 0.00
N VAL A 5 2.87 -10.44 0.50
CA VAL A 5 2.66 -11.84 0.09
C VAL A 5 1.32 -12.38 0.59
N CYS A 6 0.92 -12.03 1.82
CA CYS A 6 -0.33 -12.50 2.44
C CYS A 6 -1.62 -12.16 1.67
N ASN A 7 -1.61 -11.02 0.99
CA ASN A 7 -2.75 -10.47 0.24
C ASN A 7 -2.46 -10.32 -1.26
N ALA A 8 -1.30 -10.81 -1.72
CA ALA A 8 -0.82 -10.69 -3.11
C ALA A 8 -0.87 -9.25 -3.66
N ILE A 9 -0.47 -8.27 -2.83
CA ILE A 9 -0.46 -6.85 -3.21
C ILE A 9 0.90 -6.49 -3.79
N ARG A 10 0.87 -5.83 -4.94
CA ARG A 10 2.04 -5.31 -5.64
C ARG A 10 2.23 -3.84 -5.34
N GLU A 11 3.45 -3.40 -5.55
CA GLU A 11 3.85 -1.99 -5.48
C GLU A 11 3.00 -1.10 -6.39
N SER A 12 2.68 -1.57 -7.60
CA SER A 12 1.76 -0.87 -8.51
C SER A 12 0.42 -0.56 -7.86
N ASP A 13 -0.12 -1.50 -7.09
CA ASP A 13 -1.43 -1.36 -6.44
C ASP A 13 -1.34 -0.36 -5.29
N VAL A 14 -0.22 -0.37 -4.55
CA VAL A 14 0.05 0.60 -3.49
C VAL A 14 0.22 2.01 -4.07
N ARG A 15 0.97 2.16 -5.17
CA ARG A 15 1.15 3.45 -5.87
C ARG A 15 -0.19 3.97 -6.42
N GLN A 16 -0.99 3.09 -7.02
CA GLN A 16 -2.34 3.45 -7.50
C GLN A 16 -3.25 3.90 -6.36
N CYS A 17 -3.22 3.22 -5.21
CA CYS A 17 -3.95 3.64 -4.02
C CYS A 17 -3.49 5.02 -3.53
N ALA A 18 -2.19 5.28 -3.51
CA ALA A 18 -1.64 6.58 -3.11
C ALA A 18 -2.16 7.71 -4.01
N ARG A 19 -2.13 7.51 -5.34
CA ARG A 19 -2.70 8.46 -6.33
C ARG A 19 -4.21 8.65 -6.18
N SER A 20 -4.91 7.63 -5.70
CA SER A 20 -6.35 7.69 -5.41
C SER A 20 -6.67 8.41 -4.09
N GLY A 21 -5.65 8.90 -3.37
CA GLY A 21 -5.79 9.63 -2.11
C GLY A 21 -5.53 8.82 -0.85
N CYS A 22 -5.08 7.55 -0.95
CA CYS A 22 -4.72 6.78 0.24
C CYS A 22 -3.43 7.33 0.86
N ARG A 23 -3.47 7.62 2.16
CA ARG A 23 -2.32 8.16 2.92
C ARG A 23 -1.72 7.16 3.89
N THR A 24 -2.34 5.99 4.05
CA THR A 24 -1.86 4.96 4.98
C THR A 24 -1.97 3.57 4.38
N PRO A 25 -1.11 2.62 4.79
CA PRO A 25 -1.21 1.23 4.36
C PRO A 25 -2.60 0.65 4.66
N CYS A 26 -3.16 0.93 5.84
CA CYS A 26 -4.50 0.49 6.21
C CYS A 26 -5.59 0.99 5.25
N GLN A 27 -5.50 2.23 4.78
CA GLN A 27 -6.40 2.74 3.74
C GLN A 27 -6.21 2.01 2.42
N ALA A 28 -4.97 1.72 2.02
CA ALA A 28 -4.68 0.93 0.82
C ALA A 28 -5.24 -0.50 0.91
N PHE A 29 -5.10 -1.18 2.06
CA PHE A 29 -5.73 -2.50 2.23
C PHE A 29 -7.26 -2.42 2.14
N ARG A 30 -7.87 -1.41 2.77
CA ARG A 30 -9.32 -1.19 2.74
C ARG A 30 -9.84 -0.85 1.34
N SER A 31 -9.14 -0.03 0.56
CA SER A 31 -9.55 0.29 -0.82
C SER A 31 -9.56 -0.94 -1.72
N MET A 32 -8.72 -1.94 -1.41
CA MET A 32 -8.66 -3.22 -2.11
C MET A 32 -9.56 -4.31 -1.49
N ASN A 33 -10.42 -3.97 -0.51
CA ASN A 33 -11.24 -4.92 0.25
C ASN A 33 -10.42 -6.07 0.87
N ARG A 34 -9.18 -5.78 1.30
CA ARG A 34 -8.28 -6.74 1.97
C ARG A 34 -8.10 -6.36 3.44
N GLN A 35 -7.92 -7.36 4.29
CA GLN A 35 -7.54 -7.16 5.69
C GLN A 35 -6.05 -7.49 5.89
N PRO A 36 -5.30 -6.71 6.70
CA PRO A 36 -3.92 -7.02 7.03
C PRO A 36 -3.83 -8.34 7.82
N LYS A 37 -2.81 -9.16 7.52
CA LYS A 37 -2.55 -10.46 8.19
C LYS A 37 -1.34 -10.40 9.13
N CYS A 38 -0.12 -10.47 8.58
CA CYS A 38 1.11 -10.46 9.37
C CYS A 38 1.68 -9.06 9.65
N GLY A 39 1.23 -8.02 8.93
CA GLY A 39 1.68 -6.64 9.11
C GLY A 39 3.11 -6.32 8.63
N GLN A 40 3.91 -7.31 8.24
CA GLN A 40 5.33 -7.11 7.87
C GLN A 40 5.54 -6.14 6.70
N CYS A 41 4.57 -6.08 5.77
CA CYS A 41 4.60 -5.20 4.62
C CYS A 41 4.26 -3.73 4.93
N ALA A 42 3.84 -3.40 6.16
CA ALA A 42 3.29 -2.08 6.48
C ALA A 42 4.32 -0.94 6.34
N SER A 43 5.56 -1.16 6.79
CA SER A 43 6.65 -0.18 6.66
C SER A 43 7.01 0.06 5.19
N THR A 44 7.16 -0.99 4.39
CA THR A 44 7.43 -0.89 2.95
C THR A 44 6.28 -0.22 2.20
N ALA A 45 5.04 -0.61 2.47
CA ALA A 45 3.87 0.03 1.87
C ALA A 45 3.77 1.51 2.23
N ARG A 46 4.10 1.88 3.48
CA ARG A 46 4.15 3.26 3.94
C ARG A 46 5.19 4.08 3.17
N ALA A 47 6.41 3.55 3.03
CA ALA A 47 7.47 4.21 2.27
C ALA A 47 7.07 4.47 0.81
N ILE A 48 6.44 3.50 0.14
CA ILE A 48 5.95 3.65 -1.24
C ILE A 48 4.86 4.72 -1.34
N ILE A 49 3.92 4.75 -0.38
CA ILE A 49 2.87 5.78 -0.35
C ILE A 49 3.49 7.16 -0.15
N ASP A 50 4.42 7.30 0.79
CA ASP A 50 5.06 8.58 1.09
C ASP A 50 5.92 9.07 -0.08
N GLU A 51 6.59 8.16 -0.81
CA GLU A 51 7.32 8.45 -2.04
C GLU A 51 6.40 8.99 -3.14
N GLU A 52 5.25 8.34 -3.38
CA GLU A 52 4.28 8.81 -4.37
C GLU A 52 3.65 10.15 -3.98
N LEU A 53 3.39 10.38 -2.70
CA LEU A 53 2.85 11.65 -2.20
C LEU A 53 3.85 12.79 -2.27
N ALA A 54 5.16 12.50 -2.17
CA ALA A 54 6.21 13.50 -2.33
C ALA A 54 6.49 13.84 -3.81
N ALA A 55 6.17 12.92 -4.73
CA ALA A 55 6.35 13.09 -6.16
C ALA A 55 5.14 13.74 -6.87
N ALA A 56 3.99 13.88 -6.19
CA ALA A 56 2.74 14.45 -6.70
C ALA A 56 2.55 15.90 -6.26
#